data_AF-A0A537X0K8-F1
#
_entry.id   AF-A0A537X0K8-F1
#
_cell.length_a   1.000
_cell.length_b   1.000
_cell.length_c   1.000
_cell.angle_alpha   90.00
_cell.angle_beta   90.00
_cell.angle_gamma   90.00
#
_symmetry.space_group_name_H-M   'P 1'
#
loop_
_entity.id
_entity.type
_entity.pdbx_description
1 polymer ?
#
loop_
_entity_poly.entity_id
_entity_poly.type
_entity_poly.pdbx_seq_one_letter_code
_entity_poly.pdbx_strand_id
1 'polypeptide(L)'
;MAKIRPFRLVRAVLAAIVVACLVPSPAAPLDLFARHNVTVQFATSDGKPMADTEVRVFAPGQPNRPAFTGRTDSEGKFEFGADQDGLWSAEARNGSEIARATVRVAGQEQKDEPLSPYWLFGGLLLLLVIAFGYRLMRMRARRPKT
;
A
#
# COMPACT_ATOMS: atom_id res chain seq x y z
N MET A 1 -15.15 54.99 -10.51
CA MET A 1 -14.64 54.53 -9.19
C MET A 1 -15.23 53.15 -8.88
N ALA A 2 -14.48 52.07 -9.04
CA ALA A 2 -14.93 50.72 -8.66
C ALA A 2 -13.82 50.03 -7.86
N LYS A 3 -13.94 50.11 -6.54
CA LYS A 3 -13.02 49.52 -5.56
C LYS A 3 -13.28 48.01 -5.56
N ILE A 4 -12.51 47.22 -6.32
CA ILE A 4 -12.62 45.76 -6.28
C ILE A 4 -12.18 45.33 -4.88
N ARG A 5 -13.15 44.97 -4.05
CA ARG A 5 -12.99 44.74 -2.61
C ARG A 5 -12.12 43.49 -2.38
N PRO A 6 -11.08 43.56 -1.51
CA PRO A 6 -10.20 42.43 -1.18
C PRO A 6 -10.96 41.20 -0.62
N PHE A 7 -12.20 41.42 -0.20
CA PHE A 7 -13.16 40.44 0.27
C PHE A 7 -13.52 39.34 -0.75
N ARG A 8 -13.49 39.64 -2.07
CA ARG A 8 -13.77 38.61 -3.10
C ARG A 8 -12.62 37.62 -3.27
N LEU A 9 -11.40 38.07 -3.05
CA LEU A 9 -10.20 37.24 -3.18
C LEU A 9 -10.03 36.30 -1.98
N VAL A 10 -10.28 36.82 -0.78
CA VAL A 10 -10.29 36.01 0.46
C VAL A 10 -11.36 34.91 0.41
N ARG A 11 -12.55 35.23 -0.10
CA ARG A 11 -13.63 34.23 -0.29
C ARG A 11 -13.27 33.13 -1.28
N ALA A 12 -12.56 33.45 -2.37
CA ALA A 12 -12.13 32.46 -3.34
C ALA A 12 -11.07 31.50 -2.75
N VAL A 13 -10.14 32.02 -1.94
CA VAL A 13 -9.14 31.20 -1.25
C VAL A 13 -9.78 30.29 -0.20
N LEU A 14 -10.71 30.82 0.61
CA LEU A 14 -11.47 30.02 1.58
C LEU A 14 -12.30 28.92 0.91
N ALA A 15 -12.95 29.22 -0.22
CA ALA A 15 -13.70 28.22 -0.97
C ALA A 15 -12.78 27.10 -1.52
N ALA A 16 -11.58 27.45 -2.01
CA ALA A 16 -10.62 26.45 -2.48
C ALA A 16 -10.10 25.54 -1.36
N ILE A 17 -9.85 26.09 -0.16
CA ILE A 17 -9.43 25.31 1.01
C ILE A 17 -10.56 24.37 1.47
N VAL A 18 -11.81 24.86 1.51
CA VAL A 18 -12.97 24.03 1.87
C VAL A 18 -13.14 22.88 0.87
N VAL A 19 -13.04 23.15 -0.44
CA VAL A 19 -13.11 22.10 -1.48
C VAL A 19 -11.97 21.08 -1.33
N ALA A 20 -10.76 21.51 -0.99
CA ALA A 20 -9.63 20.61 -0.74
C ALA A 20 -9.82 19.76 0.53
N CYS A 21 -10.46 20.29 1.57
CA CYS A 21 -10.79 19.54 2.78
C CYS A 21 -11.99 18.59 2.61
N LEU A 22 -12.81 18.76 1.56
CA LEU A 22 -13.92 17.88 1.23
C LEU A 22 -13.52 16.68 0.35
N VAL A 23 -12.25 16.56 -0.04
CA VAL A 23 -11.81 15.36 -0.76
C VAL A 23 -11.92 14.18 0.21
N PRO A 24 -12.78 13.19 -0.06
CA PRO A 24 -12.90 12.03 0.81
C PRO A 24 -11.54 11.35 0.89
N SER A 25 -10.96 11.35 2.09
CA SER A 25 -9.79 10.50 2.35
C SER A 25 -10.27 9.06 2.16
N PRO A 26 -9.60 8.25 1.33
CA PRO A 26 -9.97 6.85 1.20
C PRO A 26 -9.85 6.21 2.59
N ALA A 27 -10.97 5.75 3.14
CA ALA A 27 -10.95 5.00 4.38
C ALA A 27 -10.14 3.73 4.12
N ALA A 28 -8.97 3.62 4.75
CA ALA A 28 -8.20 2.39 4.70
C ALA A 28 -9.03 1.30 5.38
N PRO A 29 -9.19 0.12 4.76
CA PRO A 29 -9.84 -1.00 5.44
C PRO A 29 -9.03 -1.34 6.69
N LEU A 30 -9.68 -1.26 7.86
CA LEU A 30 -9.13 -1.78 9.09
C LEU A 30 -9.14 -3.31 8.99
N ASP A 31 -8.03 -3.88 8.54
CA ASP A 31 -7.83 -5.33 8.59
C ASP A 31 -7.51 -5.75 10.02
N LEU A 32 -8.54 -5.74 10.88
CA LEU A 32 -8.48 -6.16 12.28
C LEU A 32 -8.19 -7.67 12.43
N PHE A 33 -8.16 -8.40 11.31
CA PHE A 33 -7.86 -9.82 11.22
C PHE A 33 -6.85 -10.08 10.11
N ALA A 34 -5.78 -9.28 10.02
CA ALA A 34 -4.73 -9.37 9.01
C ALA A 34 -4.26 -10.82 8.81
N ARG A 35 -4.97 -11.54 7.94
CA ARG A 35 -4.67 -12.91 7.55
C ARG A 35 -3.73 -12.76 6.38
N HIS A 36 -2.45 -12.92 6.66
CA HIS A 36 -1.46 -12.91 5.60
C HIS A 36 -1.61 -14.19 4.81
N ASN A 37 -1.92 -14.05 3.53
CA ASN A 37 -1.94 -15.20 2.64
C ASN A 37 -0.49 -15.56 2.28
N VAL A 38 -0.05 -16.74 2.67
CA VAL A 38 1.32 -17.22 2.47
C VAL A 38 1.30 -18.40 1.51
N THR A 39 2.06 -18.31 0.44
CA THR A 39 2.31 -19.43 -0.49
C THR A 39 3.74 -19.91 -0.32
N VAL A 40 3.92 -21.21 -0.10
CA VAL A 40 5.22 -21.90 -0.05
C VAL A 40 5.29 -22.92 -1.17
N GLN A 41 6.44 -23.05 -1.81
CA GLN A 41 6.68 -24.06 -2.85
C GLN A 41 7.78 -25.03 -2.40
N PHE A 42 7.51 -26.32 -2.57
CA PHE A 42 8.41 -27.40 -2.20
C PHE A 42 8.89 -28.15 -3.44
N ALA A 43 10.19 -28.46 -3.45
CA ALA A 43 10.83 -29.24 -4.49
C ALA A 43 11.76 -30.28 -3.85
N THR A 44 11.97 -31.40 -4.56
CA THR A 44 12.94 -32.44 -4.19
C THR A 44 14.37 -31.93 -4.38
N SER A 45 15.36 -32.69 -3.91
CA SER A 45 16.79 -32.41 -4.10
C SER A 45 17.18 -32.20 -5.57
N ASP A 46 16.46 -32.84 -6.49
CA ASP A 46 16.66 -32.77 -7.93
C ASP A 46 15.92 -31.58 -8.58
N GLY A 47 15.26 -30.73 -7.76
CA GLY A 47 14.52 -29.56 -8.21
C GLY A 47 13.12 -29.87 -8.75
N LYS A 48 12.64 -31.12 -8.68
CA LYS A 48 11.30 -31.48 -9.13
C LYS A 48 10.25 -31.03 -8.11
N PRO A 49 9.13 -30.43 -8.53
CA PRO A 49 8.04 -30.07 -7.62
C PRO A 49 7.55 -31.27 -6.80
N MET A 50 7.40 -31.08 -5.49
CA MET A 50 6.81 -32.09 -4.60
C MET A 50 5.28 -31.99 -4.70
N ALA A 51 4.68 -32.56 -5.74
CA ALA A 51 3.24 -32.53 -5.97
C ALA A 51 2.46 -33.54 -5.10
N ASP A 52 1.20 -33.24 -4.79
CA ASP A 52 0.29 -34.07 -3.97
C ASP A 52 0.91 -34.59 -2.66
N THR A 53 1.81 -33.80 -2.08
CA THR A 53 2.65 -34.18 -0.95
C THR A 53 2.05 -33.66 0.35
N GLU A 54 2.05 -34.47 1.43
CA GLU A 54 1.53 -34.03 2.73
C GLU A 54 2.36 -32.85 3.26
N VAL A 55 1.68 -31.75 3.60
CA VAL A 55 2.27 -30.57 4.20
C VAL A 55 1.70 -30.35 5.59
N ARG A 56 2.59 -29.98 6.52
CA ARG A 56 2.24 -29.54 7.88
C ARG A 56 2.86 -28.17 8.12
N VAL A 57 2.04 -27.22 8.56
CA VAL A 57 2.45 -25.86 8.88
C VAL A 57 2.36 -25.64 10.37
N PHE A 58 3.38 -25.03 10.94
CA PHE A 58 3.53 -24.75 12.36
C PHE A 58 3.55 -23.24 12.58
N ALA A 59 2.71 -22.80 13.51
CA ALA A 59 2.60 -21.41 13.90
C ALA A 59 3.79 -20.96 14.77
N PRO A 60 4.08 -19.65 14.81
CA PRO A 60 5.10 -19.08 15.69
C PRO A 60 4.90 -19.53 17.15
N GLY A 61 5.97 -20.02 17.78
CA GLY A 61 5.95 -20.49 19.17
C GLY A 61 5.25 -21.85 19.40
N GLN A 62 4.71 -22.50 18.35
CA GLN A 62 4.02 -23.78 18.45
C GLN A 62 4.58 -24.85 17.50
N PRO A 63 5.88 -25.20 17.58
CA PRO A 63 6.52 -26.14 16.64
C PRO A 63 6.02 -27.59 16.76
N ASN A 64 5.37 -27.96 17.87
CA ASN A 64 4.91 -29.33 18.12
C ASN A 64 3.43 -29.56 17.74
N ARG A 65 2.71 -28.51 17.35
CA ARG A 65 1.29 -28.59 16.97
C ARG A 65 1.10 -27.99 15.58
N PRO A 66 0.71 -28.78 14.57
CA PRO A 66 0.43 -28.23 13.25
C PRO A 66 -0.80 -27.32 13.33
N ALA A 67 -0.65 -26.10 12.84
CA ALA A 67 -1.73 -25.13 12.66
C ALA A 67 -2.54 -25.43 11.39
N PHE A 68 -1.85 -25.85 10.32
CA PHE A 68 -2.49 -26.28 9.08
C PHE A 68 -1.90 -27.61 8.60
N THR A 69 -2.74 -28.40 7.95
CA THR A 69 -2.34 -29.64 7.28
C THR A 69 -3.04 -29.71 5.94
N GLY A 70 -2.36 -30.22 4.92
CA GLY A 70 -2.96 -30.39 3.60
C GLY A 70 -2.02 -31.08 2.64
N ARG A 71 -2.26 -30.86 1.34
CA ARG A 71 -1.39 -31.35 0.27
C ARG A 71 -0.98 -30.24 -0.67
N THR A 72 0.21 -30.35 -1.22
CA THR A 72 0.68 -29.47 -2.29
C THR A 72 -0.08 -29.70 -3.59
N ASP A 73 -0.16 -28.67 -4.43
CA ASP A 73 -0.69 -28.76 -5.78
C ASP A 73 0.29 -29.43 -6.76
N SER A 74 -0.06 -29.46 -8.06
CA SER A 74 0.79 -30.04 -9.12
C SER A 74 2.14 -29.33 -9.31
N GLU A 75 2.26 -28.09 -8.86
CA GLU A 75 3.48 -27.29 -8.90
C GLU A 75 4.26 -27.34 -7.58
N GLY A 76 3.83 -28.18 -6.63
CA GLY A 76 4.45 -28.31 -5.32
C GLY A 76 4.16 -27.14 -4.38
N LYS A 77 3.15 -26.32 -4.68
CA LYS A 77 2.78 -25.16 -3.87
C LYS A 77 1.73 -25.52 -2.82
N PHE A 78 1.79 -24.85 -1.68
CA PHE A 78 0.82 -24.92 -0.62
C PHE A 78 0.53 -23.50 -0.10
N GLU A 79 -0.75 -23.17 0.05
CA GLU A 79 -1.21 -21.85 0.46
C GLU A 79 -1.91 -21.96 1.82
N PHE A 80 -1.60 -21.04 2.73
CA PHE A 80 -2.24 -20.96 4.04
C PHE A 80 -2.38 -19.51 4.52
N GLY A 81 -3.44 -19.24 5.27
CA GLY A 81 -3.66 -17.94 5.92
C GLY A 81 -2.98 -17.88 7.28
N ALA A 82 -1.85 -17.18 7.37
CA ALA A 82 -1.20 -16.89 8.63
C ALA A 82 -2.04 -15.90 9.45
N ASP A 83 -2.43 -16.31 10.65
CA ASP A 83 -3.33 -15.56 11.55
C ASP A 83 -2.59 -14.65 12.55
N GLN A 84 -1.26 -14.73 12.58
CA GLN A 84 -0.40 -13.94 13.44
C GLN A 84 0.96 -13.72 12.79
N ASP A 85 1.58 -12.62 13.17
CA ASP A 85 2.96 -12.32 12.80
C ASP A 85 3.94 -13.26 13.50
N GLY A 86 5.06 -13.52 12.83
CA GLY A 86 6.17 -14.29 13.39
C GLY A 86 6.79 -15.25 12.40
N LEU A 87 7.57 -16.18 12.94
CA LEU A 87 8.27 -17.19 12.17
C LEU A 87 7.39 -18.43 12.00
N TRP A 88 6.83 -18.59 10.81
CA TRP A 88 6.07 -19.77 10.41
C TRP A 88 7.00 -20.81 9.80
N SER A 89 6.73 -22.09 10.05
CA SER A 89 7.47 -23.19 9.44
C SER A 89 6.52 -24.14 8.73
N ALA A 90 6.88 -24.58 7.54
CA ALA A 90 6.11 -25.54 6.76
C ALA A 90 7.01 -26.71 6.36
N GLU A 91 6.54 -27.93 6.62
CA GLU A 91 7.23 -29.19 6.30
C GLU A 91 6.40 -29.97 5.28
N ALA A 92 7.00 -30.32 4.15
CA ALA A 92 6.43 -31.22 3.15
C ALA A 92 7.16 -32.58 3.20
N ARG A 93 6.40 -33.68 3.19
CA ARG A 93 6.94 -35.05 3.28
C ARG A 93 6.52 -35.90 2.07
N ASN A 94 7.49 -36.26 1.23
CA ASN A 94 7.30 -37.15 0.08
C ASN A 94 8.09 -38.45 0.28
N GLY A 95 7.41 -39.50 0.78
CA GLY A 95 8.06 -40.77 1.08
C GLY A 95 9.16 -40.62 2.13
N SER A 96 10.42 -40.84 1.74
CA SER A 96 11.60 -40.68 2.59
C SER A 96 12.19 -39.26 2.58
N GLU A 97 11.73 -38.38 1.69
CA GLU A 97 12.25 -37.02 1.54
C GLU A 97 11.40 -36.01 2.32
N ILE A 98 12.07 -35.08 2.99
CA ILE A 98 11.44 -34.03 3.79
C ILE A 98 12.02 -32.68 3.38
N ALA A 99 11.16 -31.77 2.93
CA ALA A 99 11.51 -30.39 2.64
C ALA A 99 10.91 -29.47 3.70
N ARG A 100 11.70 -28.49 4.17
CA ARG A 100 11.25 -27.50 5.16
C ARG A 100 11.46 -26.08 4.65
N ALA A 101 10.42 -25.28 4.78
CA ALA A 101 10.44 -23.85 4.50
C ALA A 101 10.12 -23.07 5.78
N THR A 102 10.78 -21.94 5.96
CA THR A 102 10.53 -21.04 7.08
C THR A 102 10.21 -19.66 6.51
N VAL A 103 9.05 -19.12 6.85
CA VAL A 103 8.57 -17.84 6.34
C VAL A 103 8.36 -16.88 7.50
N ARG A 104 8.96 -15.69 7.40
CA ARG A 104 8.69 -14.61 8.35
C ARG A 104 7.48 -13.82 7.86
N VAL A 105 6.37 -13.98 8.56
CA VAL A 105 5.16 -13.20 8.35
C VAL A 105 5.26 -11.97 9.25
N ALA A 106 5.22 -10.81 8.64
CA ALA A 106 5.08 -9.55 9.33
C ALA A 106 4.06 -8.73 8.54
N GLY A 107 3.23 -7.98 9.24
CA GLY A 107 2.39 -6.94 8.64
C GLY A 107 3.17 -6.21 7.56
N GLN A 108 2.62 -6.16 6.34
CA GLN A 108 3.15 -5.25 5.33
C GLN A 108 3.05 -3.88 5.97
N GLU A 109 4.19 -3.29 6.38
CA GLU A 109 4.26 -1.84 6.48
C GLU A 109 3.83 -1.38 5.10
N GLN A 110 2.58 -0.92 5.03
CA GLN A 110 2.08 -0.15 3.92
C GLN A 110 3.12 0.94 3.79
N LYS A 111 4.03 0.78 2.83
CA LYS A 111 5.02 1.81 2.53
C LYS A 111 4.16 2.98 2.14
N ASP A 112 3.93 3.87 3.10
CA ASP A 112 3.38 5.18 2.87
C ASP A 112 4.32 5.78 1.84
N GLU A 113 3.96 5.65 0.56
CA GLU A 113 4.72 6.25 -0.51
C GLU A 113 4.73 7.74 -0.16
N PRO A 114 5.91 8.32 0.15
CA PRO A 114 5.98 9.73 0.44
C PRO A 114 5.39 10.45 -0.77
N LEU A 115 4.45 11.37 -0.51
CA LEU A 115 3.77 12.23 -1.47
C LEU A 115 4.56 12.31 -2.78
N SER A 116 4.04 11.62 -3.81
CA SER A 116 4.67 11.53 -5.13
C SER A 116 5.27 12.88 -5.53
N PRO A 117 6.58 12.97 -5.85
CA PRO A 117 7.21 14.25 -6.19
C PRO A 117 6.47 15.00 -7.29
N TYR A 118 5.78 14.29 -8.20
CA TYR A 118 4.97 14.87 -9.25
C TYR A 118 3.77 15.69 -8.73
N TRP A 119 3.16 15.28 -7.61
CA TRP A 119 2.09 16.04 -6.97
C TRP A 119 2.60 17.33 -6.33
N LEU A 120 3.81 17.29 -5.75
CA LEU A 120 4.48 18.48 -5.20
C LEU A 120 4.83 19.48 -6.31
N PHE A 121 5.46 19.02 -7.39
CA PHE A 121 5.82 19.88 -8.51
C PHE A 121 4.59 20.40 -9.27
N GLY A 122 3.57 19.56 -9.46
CA GLY A 122 2.30 19.95 -10.08
C GLY A 122 1.56 21.01 -9.28
N GLY A 123 1.44 20.82 -7.96
CA GLY A 123 0.83 21.80 -7.06
C GLY A 123 1.59 23.14 -7.03
N LEU A 124 2.93 23.08 -6.98
CA LEU A 124 3.77 24.28 -7.00
C LEU A 124 3.63 25.06 -8.32
N LEU A 125 3.66 24.36 -9.45
CA LEU A 125 3.53 24.99 -10.77
C LEU A 125 2.16 25.66 -10.95
N LEU A 126 1.09 25.01 -10.49
CA LEU A 126 -0.25 25.59 -10.51
C LEU A 126 -0.31 26.88 -9.68
N LEU A 127 0.26 26.88 -8.47
CA LEU A 127 0.34 28.08 -7.62
C LEU A 127 1.14 29.21 -8.28
N LEU A 128 2.25 28.89 -8.94
CA LEU A 128 3.05 29.88 -9.67
C LEU A 128 2.30 30.50 -10.85
N VAL A 129 1.57 29.69 -11.62
CA VAL A 129 0.74 30.19 -12.74
C VAL A 129 -0.33 31.15 -12.21
N ILE A 130 -1.00 30.80 -11.12
CA ILE A 130 -2.01 31.66 -10.48
C ILE A 130 -1.37 32.96 -9.98
N ALA A 131 -0.23 32.89 -9.29
CA ALA A 131 0.48 34.06 -8.75
C ALA A 131 0.97 34.99 -9.87
N PHE A 132 1.49 34.43 -10.95
CA PHE A 132 1.97 35.19 -12.10
C PHE A 132 0.83 35.84 -12.89
N GLY A 133 -0.26 35.11 -13.12
CA GLY A 133 -1.49 35.65 -13.72
C GLY A 133 -2.06 36.80 -12.89
N TYR A 134 -2.12 36.64 -11.57
CA TYR A 134 -2.53 37.70 -10.65
C TYR A 134 -1.61 38.93 -10.73
N ARG A 135 -0.30 38.73 -10.79
CA ARG A 135 0.70 39.81 -10.91
C ARG A 135 0.57 40.58 -12.22
N LEU A 136 0.34 39.90 -13.34
CA LEU A 136 0.11 40.49 -14.66
C LEU A 136 -1.19 41.29 -14.72
N MET A 137 -2.28 40.74 -14.19
CA MET A 137 -3.56 41.46 -14.08
C MET A 137 -3.41 42.72 -13.24
N ARG A 138 -2.68 42.64 -12.12
CA ARG A 138 -2.40 43.80 -11.25
C ARG A 138 -1.56 44.86 -11.94
N MET A 139 -0.60 44.47 -12.81
CA MET A 139 0.19 45.43 -13.59
C MET A 139 -0.64 46.11 -14.69
N ARG A 140 -1.49 45.35 -15.39
CA ARG A 140 -2.37 45.92 -16.43
C ARG A 140 -3.40 46.90 -15.86
N ALA A 141 -3.91 46.64 -14.65
CA ALA A 141 -4.82 47.54 -13.95
C ALA A 141 -4.20 48.88 -13.50
N ARG A 142 -2.87 49.05 -13.63
CA ARG A 142 -2.14 50.27 -13.24
C ARG A 142 -1.74 51.17 -14.40
N ARG A 143 -2.07 50.86 -15.66
CA ARG A 143 -1.83 51.81 -16.77
C ARG A 143 -2.87 52.94 -16.70
N PRO A 144 -2.47 54.19 -16.41
CA PRO A 144 -3.38 55.32 -16.54
C PRO A 144 -3.72 55.50 -18.02
N LYS A 145 -5.01 55.76 -18.31
CA LYS A 145 -5.45 56.24 -19.62
C LYS A 145 -4.87 57.64 -19.81
N THR A 146 -3.91 57.78 -20.71
CA THR A 146 -3.60 59.06 -21.34
C THR A 146 -4.65 59.34 -22.42
#